data_AF-A0A954V941-F1
#
_entry.id   AF-A0A954V941-F1
#
_cell.length_a   1.000
_cell.length_b   1.000
_cell.length_c   1.000
_cell.angle_alpha   90.00
_cell.angle_beta   90.00
_cell.angle_gamma   90.00
#
_symmetry.space_group_name_H-M   'P 1'
#
loop_
_entity.id
_entity.type
_entity.pdbx_description
1 polymer ?
#
loop_
_entity_poly.entity_id
_entity_poly.type
_entity_poly.pdbx_seq_one_letter_code
_entity_poly.pdbx_strand_id
1 'polypeptide(L)'
;ARGAPSSEGGDDEWVSFTYEDHVLATVADGVDAQRNQRNVGVAVPLGPVRVPASHPRNHDGQCFSVLVTRTVDQARPGSDEIERAYEDAWVGRDGYLRVDGGRQRRALAFLGDVRDERGGIVTELFVVDLPDDVTQRGADPLEGTLTRRPAPPAGTVQRRLTHTTERRYPGIQGVRHWPRSCADGSCIAFLMRDDQRHVQLWTIGPEGGQPQQITQHPFDVASAFSWSPAGDVIAYIADGSVFVTRVANQTSERLTMPIGRSVEADHELGTPRPEACVFAPDGKSIAYVRSVKTSDGVYNQVFVVQVALGE
;
A
#
# COMPACT_ATOMS: atom_id res chain seq x y z
N ALA A 1 -14.10 -13.08 -9.44
CA ALA A 1 -12.87 -12.41 -9.01
C ALA A 1 -12.20 -13.23 -7.90
N ARG A 2 -10.86 -13.38 -7.90
CA ARG A 2 -10.12 -13.79 -6.69
C ARG A 2 -9.47 -12.54 -6.12
N GLY A 3 -10.14 -11.87 -5.18
CA GLY A 3 -9.56 -10.77 -4.40
C GLY A 3 -9.14 -11.31 -3.03
N ALA A 4 -7.95 -10.93 -2.56
CA ALA A 4 -7.57 -11.11 -1.16
C ALA A 4 -7.79 -9.77 -0.43
N PRO A 5 -8.41 -9.76 0.76
CA PRO A 5 -8.58 -8.54 1.54
C PRO A 5 -7.21 -7.97 1.93
N SER A 6 -6.97 -6.68 1.69
CA SER A 6 -5.69 -6.01 1.93
C SER A 6 -5.71 -5.04 3.13
N SER A 7 -6.84 -4.42 3.44
CA SER A 7 -7.01 -3.58 4.65
C SER A 7 -8.47 -3.28 5.02
N GLU A 8 -8.73 -3.01 6.31
CA GLU A 8 -10.03 -2.60 6.87
C GLU A 8 -10.05 -1.09 7.13
N GLY A 9 -11.13 -0.40 6.74
CA GLY A 9 -11.42 1.00 7.09
C GLY A 9 -12.29 1.09 8.34
N GLY A 10 -12.20 2.18 9.11
CA GLY A 10 -12.98 2.37 10.34
C GLY A 10 -14.50 2.43 10.12
N ASP A 11 -15.24 1.93 11.13
CA ASP A 11 -16.70 1.92 11.42
C ASP A 11 -17.73 1.62 10.31
N ASP A 12 -17.34 1.42 9.05
CA ASP A 12 -18.15 0.81 8.00
C ASP A 12 -17.29 -0.24 7.27
N GLU A 13 -17.72 -1.51 7.22
CA GLU A 13 -17.01 -2.71 6.73
C GLU A 13 -16.60 -2.70 5.23
N TRP A 14 -15.95 -1.64 4.76
CA TRP A 14 -15.38 -1.57 3.41
C TRP A 14 -14.04 -2.27 3.42
N VAL A 15 -13.92 -3.27 2.56
CA VAL A 15 -12.70 -4.06 2.43
C VAL A 15 -12.09 -3.81 1.07
N SER A 16 -10.84 -3.37 1.05
CA SER A 16 -10.09 -3.21 -0.19
C SER A 16 -9.48 -4.53 -0.63
N PHE A 17 -9.27 -4.69 -1.94
CA PHE A 17 -8.65 -5.87 -2.52
C PHE A 17 -7.93 -5.52 -3.84
N THR A 18 -7.01 -6.40 -4.25
CA THR A 18 -6.46 -6.37 -5.61
C THR A 18 -7.21 -7.32 -6.53
N TYR A 19 -7.32 -6.93 -7.80
CA TYR A 19 -8.09 -7.63 -8.83
C TYR A 19 -7.24 -7.87 -10.08
N GLU A 20 -7.36 -9.06 -10.64
CA GLU A 20 -6.96 -9.38 -12.01
C GLU A 20 -8.15 -9.95 -12.77
N ASP A 21 -8.26 -9.57 -14.04
CA ASP A 21 -9.39 -9.89 -14.88
C ASP A 21 -9.18 -11.20 -15.63
N HIS A 22 -9.82 -12.26 -15.14
CA HIS A 22 -9.74 -13.56 -15.79
C HIS A 22 -10.46 -13.60 -17.14
N VAL A 23 -11.49 -12.77 -17.36
CA VAL A 23 -12.18 -12.69 -18.65
C VAL A 23 -11.18 -12.18 -19.68
N LEU A 24 -10.52 -11.05 -19.41
CA LEU A 24 -9.49 -10.51 -20.32
C LEU A 24 -8.28 -11.43 -20.46
N ALA A 25 -7.90 -12.17 -19.43
CA ALA A 25 -6.80 -13.15 -19.50
C ALA A 25 -7.10 -14.36 -20.39
N THR A 26 -8.35 -14.58 -20.77
CA THR A 26 -8.80 -15.73 -21.57
C THR A 26 -9.35 -15.33 -22.94
N VAL A 27 -9.31 -14.04 -23.29
CA VAL A 27 -9.68 -13.57 -24.62
C VAL A 27 -8.73 -14.17 -25.66
N ALA A 28 -9.29 -14.64 -26.78
CA ALA A 28 -8.52 -15.24 -27.86
C ALA A 28 -7.56 -14.23 -28.51
N ASP A 29 -6.40 -14.73 -28.97
CA ASP A 29 -5.44 -13.94 -29.71
C ASP A 29 -6.07 -13.27 -30.94
N GLY A 30 -5.74 -12.00 -31.18
CA GLY A 30 -6.21 -11.24 -32.35
C GLY A 30 -7.56 -10.51 -32.16
N VAL A 31 -8.23 -10.68 -31.01
CA VAL A 31 -9.35 -9.81 -30.61
C VAL A 31 -8.78 -8.49 -30.09
N ASP A 32 -9.33 -7.36 -30.56
CA ASP A 32 -9.03 -6.04 -30.01
C ASP A 32 -9.62 -5.91 -28.59
N ALA A 33 -8.84 -6.37 -27.61
CA ALA A 33 -9.20 -6.39 -26.20
C ALA A 33 -8.10 -5.77 -25.35
N GLN A 34 -8.53 -5.11 -24.29
CA GLN A 34 -7.66 -4.58 -23.27
C GLN A 34 -6.91 -5.71 -22.54
N ARG A 35 -5.64 -5.47 -22.20
CA ARG A 35 -4.82 -6.43 -21.45
C ARG A 35 -5.36 -6.67 -20.03
N ASN A 36 -5.21 -7.89 -19.52
CA ASN A 36 -5.39 -8.14 -18.10
C ASN A 36 -4.33 -7.35 -17.30
N GLN A 37 -4.80 -6.45 -16.44
CA GLN A 37 -3.96 -5.60 -15.61
C GLN A 37 -4.48 -5.58 -14.18
N ARG A 38 -3.54 -5.59 -13.24
CA ARG A 38 -3.87 -5.53 -11.82
C ARG A 38 -4.48 -4.17 -11.48
N ASN A 39 -5.62 -4.21 -10.80
CA ASN A 39 -6.35 -3.04 -10.31
C ASN A 39 -6.65 -3.20 -8.81
N VAL A 40 -7.06 -2.10 -8.18
CA VAL A 40 -7.57 -2.08 -6.80
C VAL A 40 -9.09 -1.93 -6.84
N GLY A 41 -9.78 -2.64 -5.97
CA GLY A 41 -11.22 -2.57 -5.79
C GLY A 41 -11.61 -2.51 -4.32
N VAL A 42 -12.90 -2.27 -4.09
CA VAL A 42 -13.53 -2.28 -2.77
C VAL A 42 -14.75 -3.19 -2.76
N ALA A 43 -14.94 -3.91 -1.66
CA ALA A 43 -16.14 -4.65 -1.36
C ALA A 43 -16.91 -3.90 -0.26
N VAL A 44 -18.18 -3.63 -0.52
CA VAL A 44 -19.02 -2.72 0.28
C VAL A 44 -20.28 -3.44 0.75
N PRO A 45 -20.68 -3.33 2.03
CA PRO A 45 -21.82 -4.07 2.60
C PRO A 45 -23.17 -3.44 2.22
N LEU A 46 -23.44 -3.28 0.91
CA LEU A 46 -24.72 -2.76 0.38
C LEU A 46 -25.83 -3.82 0.28
N GLY A 47 -25.59 -5.00 0.87
CA GLY A 47 -26.48 -6.15 0.84
C GLY A 47 -26.07 -7.24 -0.16
N PRO A 48 -26.73 -8.41 -0.12
CA PRO A 48 -26.35 -9.56 -0.93
C PRO A 48 -26.50 -9.30 -2.44
N VAL A 49 -25.47 -9.65 -3.20
CA VAL A 49 -25.48 -9.64 -4.67
C VAL A 49 -25.82 -11.05 -5.16
N ARG A 50 -26.93 -11.17 -5.89
CA ARG A 50 -27.34 -12.42 -6.53
C ARG A 50 -26.96 -12.40 -8.00
N VAL A 51 -26.29 -13.45 -8.47
CA VAL A 51 -25.85 -13.56 -9.86
C VAL A 51 -26.54 -14.74 -10.55
N PRO A 52 -26.84 -14.64 -11.86
CA PRO A 52 -27.39 -15.77 -12.59
C PRO A 52 -26.46 -16.98 -12.52
N ALA A 53 -27.01 -18.18 -12.34
CA ALA A 53 -26.27 -19.45 -12.36
C ALA A 53 -25.88 -19.88 -13.80
N SER A 54 -25.63 -18.92 -14.69
CA SER A 54 -25.30 -19.14 -16.10
C SER A 54 -23.88 -19.65 -16.34
N HIS A 55 -23.01 -19.59 -15.33
CA HIS A 55 -21.62 -20.05 -15.42
C HIS A 55 -21.17 -20.66 -14.08
N PRO A 56 -20.40 -21.77 -14.06
CA PRO A 56 -20.01 -22.48 -12.82
C PRO A 56 -19.14 -21.67 -11.85
N ARG A 57 -18.58 -20.55 -12.30
CA ARG A 57 -17.80 -19.61 -11.47
C ARG A 57 -18.60 -18.38 -11.02
N ASN A 58 -19.90 -18.34 -11.33
CA ASN A 58 -20.78 -17.31 -10.78
C ASN A 58 -21.12 -17.72 -9.35
N HIS A 59 -20.84 -16.83 -8.42
CA HIS A 59 -21.11 -17.03 -7.00
C HIS A 59 -21.84 -15.80 -6.48
N ASP A 60 -22.91 -16.03 -5.73
CA ASP A 60 -23.55 -14.97 -4.97
C ASP A 60 -22.56 -14.39 -3.96
N GLY A 61 -22.66 -13.09 -3.70
CA GLY A 61 -21.82 -12.36 -2.76
C GLY A 61 -22.63 -11.74 -1.64
N GLN A 62 -21.98 -11.48 -0.50
CA GLN A 62 -22.57 -10.70 0.60
C GLN A 62 -22.34 -9.19 0.46
N CYS A 63 -21.35 -8.80 -0.34
CA CYS A 63 -20.97 -7.41 -0.57
C CYS A 63 -21.04 -7.05 -2.06
N PHE A 64 -21.26 -5.77 -2.34
CA PHE A 64 -21.11 -5.19 -3.66
C PHE A 64 -19.62 -4.89 -3.91
N SER A 65 -19.04 -5.48 -4.95
CA SER A 65 -17.62 -5.30 -5.29
C SER A 65 -17.46 -4.49 -6.56
N VAL A 66 -16.57 -3.50 -6.52
CA VAL A 66 -16.29 -2.63 -7.67
C VAL A 66 -14.81 -2.26 -7.72
N LEU A 67 -14.26 -2.09 -8.92
CA LEU A 67 -12.91 -1.54 -9.08
C LEU A 67 -12.94 -0.04 -8.87
N VAL A 68 -11.89 0.50 -8.27
CA VAL A 68 -11.80 1.94 -7.98
C VAL A 68 -10.64 2.60 -8.71
N THR A 69 -9.72 1.83 -9.26
CA THR A 69 -8.61 2.34 -10.07
C THR A 69 -8.88 2.19 -11.56
N ARG A 70 -8.22 3.03 -12.36
CA ARG A 70 -8.20 2.93 -13.82
C ARG A 70 -6.77 2.73 -14.30
N THR A 71 -6.57 1.69 -15.12
CA THR A 71 -5.29 1.38 -15.79
C THR A 71 -5.42 1.36 -17.31
N VAL A 72 -4.30 1.60 -18.00
CA VAL A 72 -4.17 1.56 -19.47
C VAL A 72 -3.12 0.52 -19.88
N ASP A 73 -3.27 -0.07 -21.06
CA ASP A 73 -2.40 -1.17 -21.54
C ASP A 73 -0.93 -0.77 -21.69
N GLN A 74 -0.71 0.48 -22.07
CA GLN A 74 0.59 1.10 -22.21
C GLN A 74 0.45 2.57 -21.84
N ALA A 75 1.03 2.96 -20.71
CA ALA A 75 0.94 4.34 -20.25
C ALA A 75 1.72 5.26 -21.19
N ARG A 76 1.18 6.44 -21.49
CA ARG A 76 1.94 7.45 -22.23
C ARG A 76 3.15 7.91 -21.41
N PRO A 77 4.38 7.90 -21.97
CA PRO A 77 5.57 8.48 -21.32
C PRO A 77 5.32 9.88 -20.77
N GLY A 78 5.73 10.13 -19.53
CA GLY A 78 5.57 11.42 -18.85
C GLY A 78 4.14 11.77 -18.39
N SER A 79 3.17 10.87 -18.57
CA SER A 79 1.79 11.09 -18.11
C SER A 79 1.54 10.48 -16.72
N ASP A 80 0.36 10.75 -16.17
CA ASP A 80 -0.14 10.13 -14.93
C ASP A 80 -0.93 8.83 -15.18
N GLU A 81 -0.90 8.31 -16.40
CA GLU A 81 -1.48 7.01 -16.70
C GLU A 81 -0.68 5.89 -16.04
N ILE A 82 -1.39 4.88 -15.54
CA ILE A 82 -0.79 3.73 -14.87
C ILE A 82 -1.11 2.43 -15.60
N GLU A 83 -0.13 1.52 -15.65
CA GLU A 83 -0.29 0.19 -16.23
C GLU A 83 -0.79 -0.83 -15.19
N ARG A 84 -0.57 -0.57 -13.90
CA ARG A 84 -0.95 -1.44 -12.78
C ARG A 84 -1.28 -0.59 -11.56
N ALA A 85 -2.19 -1.08 -10.72
CA ALA A 85 -2.45 -0.56 -9.38
C ALA A 85 -2.38 -1.70 -8.36
N TYR A 86 -1.65 -1.52 -7.27
CA TYR A 86 -1.37 -2.57 -6.28
C TYR A 86 -0.89 -1.98 -4.96
N GLU A 87 -0.74 -2.82 -3.94
CA GLU A 87 -0.35 -2.42 -2.58
C GLU A 87 -1.14 -1.21 -2.07
N ASP A 88 -2.38 -1.43 -1.66
CA ASP A 88 -3.31 -0.38 -1.25
C ASP A 88 -3.46 -0.23 0.29
N ALA A 89 -3.91 0.94 0.73
CA ALA A 89 -4.26 1.20 2.12
C ALA A 89 -5.27 2.32 2.25
N TRP A 90 -6.19 2.19 3.20
CA TRP A 90 -7.10 3.26 3.58
C TRP A 90 -6.34 4.50 4.09
N VAL A 91 -6.85 5.67 3.70
CA VAL A 91 -6.34 6.97 4.15
C VAL A 91 -7.14 7.45 5.36
N GLY A 92 -6.50 7.53 6.51
CA GLY A 92 -7.13 7.90 7.79
C GLY A 92 -8.20 6.91 8.27
N ARG A 93 -8.61 7.06 9.53
CA ARG A 93 -9.79 6.34 10.06
C ARG A 93 -11.10 6.90 9.52
N ASP A 94 -11.16 8.23 9.42
CA ASP A 94 -12.34 9.00 8.97
C ASP A 94 -12.07 9.73 7.65
N GLY A 95 -11.22 9.14 6.81
CA GLY A 95 -10.72 9.79 5.61
C GLY A 95 -9.74 10.93 5.94
N TYR A 96 -9.72 11.97 5.11
CA TYR A 96 -8.81 13.11 5.28
C TYR A 96 -9.49 14.46 5.05
N LEU A 97 -8.90 15.52 5.60
CA LEU A 97 -9.33 16.91 5.38
C LEU A 97 -8.71 17.46 4.10
N ARG A 98 -9.56 17.92 3.18
CA ARG A 98 -9.15 18.63 1.97
C ARG A 98 -8.77 20.07 2.29
N VAL A 99 -8.03 20.70 1.38
CA VAL A 99 -7.61 22.10 1.50
C VAL A 99 -8.80 23.06 1.57
N ASP A 100 -9.93 22.72 0.94
CA ASP A 100 -11.18 23.51 0.98
C ASP A 100 -11.96 23.39 2.30
N GLY A 101 -11.46 22.61 3.27
CA GLY A 101 -12.11 22.35 4.55
C GLY A 101 -13.14 21.22 4.51
N GLY A 102 -13.46 20.68 3.32
CA GLY A 102 -14.28 19.50 3.15
C GLY A 102 -13.57 18.24 3.62
N ARG A 103 -14.33 17.23 4.04
CA ARG A 103 -13.78 15.92 4.40
C ARG A 103 -14.02 14.94 3.25
N GLN A 104 -12.93 14.40 2.69
CA GLN A 104 -13.02 13.20 1.88
C GLN A 104 -13.18 12.02 2.83
N ARG A 105 -14.36 11.39 2.87
CA ARG A 105 -14.66 10.33 3.85
C ARG A 105 -13.94 9.02 3.57
N ARG A 106 -13.76 8.68 2.29
CA ARG A 106 -13.20 7.39 1.87
C ARG A 106 -12.18 7.58 0.77
N ALA A 107 -10.93 7.23 1.04
CA ALA A 107 -9.88 7.25 0.04
C ALA A 107 -8.90 6.10 0.29
N LEU A 108 -8.32 5.60 -0.79
CA LEU A 108 -7.24 4.62 -0.76
C LEU A 108 -5.97 5.25 -1.32
N ALA A 109 -4.85 5.05 -0.64
CA ALA A 109 -3.53 5.21 -1.22
C ALA A 109 -3.11 3.88 -1.87
N PHE A 110 -2.40 3.93 -2.99
CA PHE A 110 -1.92 2.72 -3.67
C PHE A 110 -0.68 3.01 -4.52
N LEU A 111 0.06 1.97 -4.90
CA LEU A 111 1.20 2.06 -5.81
C LEU A 111 0.75 1.84 -7.26
N GLY A 112 1.24 2.70 -8.16
CA GLY A 112 0.96 2.65 -9.58
C GLY A 112 2.22 2.71 -10.45
N ASP A 113 2.25 1.92 -11.51
CA ASP A 113 3.37 1.90 -12.46
C ASP A 113 3.12 2.88 -13.61
N VAL A 114 3.90 3.97 -13.65
CA VAL A 114 3.89 4.96 -14.74
C VAL A 114 5.06 4.74 -15.70
N ARG A 115 5.07 5.49 -16.81
CA ARG A 115 6.21 5.56 -17.74
C ARG A 115 6.92 6.91 -17.60
N ASP A 116 8.23 6.88 -17.36
CA ASP A 116 9.05 8.10 -17.46
C ASP A 116 9.15 8.59 -18.92
N GLU A 117 9.78 9.76 -19.14
CA GLU A 117 9.93 10.34 -20.50
C GLU A 117 10.68 9.43 -21.48
N ARG A 118 11.49 8.49 -20.98
CA ARG A 118 12.26 7.52 -21.78
C ARG A 118 11.50 6.20 -21.97
N GLY A 119 10.29 6.09 -21.43
CA GLY A 119 9.48 4.87 -21.45
C GLY A 119 9.87 3.81 -20.40
N GLY A 120 10.75 4.14 -19.47
CA GLY A 120 11.07 3.30 -18.31
C GLY A 120 9.90 3.21 -17.34
N ILE A 121 9.71 2.05 -16.70
CA ILE A 121 8.67 1.90 -15.67
C ILE A 121 9.18 2.50 -14.37
N VAL A 122 8.37 3.36 -13.76
CA VAL A 122 8.63 3.96 -12.44
C VAL A 122 7.39 3.76 -11.58
N THR A 123 7.56 3.24 -10.38
CA THR A 123 6.48 3.08 -9.41
C THR A 123 6.28 4.35 -8.60
N GLU A 124 5.04 4.81 -8.49
CA GLU A 124 4.66 6.06 -7.82
C GLU A 124 3.47 5.83 -6.89
N LEU A 125 3.30 6.73 -5.91
CA LEU A 125 2.15 6.74 -5.01
C LEU A 125 1.01 7.49 -5.66
N PHE A 126 -0.17 6.91 -5.55
CA PHE A 126 -1.43 7.50 -5.96
C PHE A 126 -2.42 7.51 -4.80
N VAL A 127 -3.42 8.38 -4.91
CA VAL A 127 -4.63 8.36 -4.10
C VAL A 127 -5.83 8.19 -5.01
N VAL A 128 -6.85 7.50 -4.52
CA VAL A 128 -8.17 7.47 -5.13
C VAL A 128 -9.23 7.86 -4.11
N ASP A 129 -9.97 8.93 -4.42
CA ASP A 129 -11.14 9.36 -3.66
C ASP A 129 -12.38 8.63 -4.16
N LEU A 130 -13.13 8.06 -3.22
CA LEU A 130 -14.35 7.33 -3.52
C LEU A 130 -15.59 8.22 -3.30
N PRO A 131 -16.61 8.12 -4.17
CA PRO A 131 -17.93 8.69 -3.91
C PRO A 131 -18.61 7.93 -2.75
N ASP A 132 -19.61 8.57 -2.12
CA ASP A 132 -20.42 7.89 -1.10
C ASP A 132 -21.26 6.73 -1.70
N ASP A 133 -21.76 6.89 -2.92
CA ASP A 133 -22.46 5.85 -3.66
C ASP A 133 -21.57 5.28 -4.78
N VAL A 134 -21.04 4.08 -4.54
CA VAL A 134 -20.18 3.35 -5.50
C VAL A 134 -20.96 2.49 -6.49
N THR A 135 -22.29 2.48 -6.44
CA THR A 135 -23.14 1.69 -7.35
C THR A 135 -23.44 2.41 -8.65
N GLN A 136 -23.13 3.71 -8.73
CA GLN A 136 -23.38 4.53 -9.91
C GLN A 136 -22.27 4.33 -10.94
N ARG A 137 -22.63 3.87 -12.14
CA ARG A 137 -21.70 3.80 -13.28
C ARG A 137 -21.45 5.19 -13.86
N GLY A 138 -20.24 5.39 -14.38
CA GLY A 138 -19.90 6.54 -15.21
C GLY A 138 -20.29 6.33 -16.68
N ALA A 139 -19.43 6.79 -17.59
CA ALA A 139 -19.58 6.54 -19.02
C ALA A 139 -19.41 5.05 -19.39
N ASP A 140 -18.57 4.34 -18.64
CA ASP A 140 -18.22 2.94 -18.85
C ASP A 140 -18.88 2.04 -17.78
N PRO A 141 -19.14 0.76 -18.09
CA PRO A 141 -19.78 -0.19 -17.16
C PRO A 141 -18.88 -0.55 -15.97
N LEU A 142 -19.49 -0.66 -14.78
CA LEU A 142 -18.79 -1.04 -13.55
C LEU A 142 -18.26 -2.47 -13.58
N GLU A 143 -18.91 -3.32 -14.37
CA GLU A 143 -18.62 -4.74 -14.55
C GLU A 143 -17.66 -5.02 -15.72
N GLY A 144 -17.36 -4.01 -16.54
CA GLY A 144 -16.55 -4.16 -17.76
C GLY A 144 -17.30 -4.83 -18.90
N THR A 145 -16.56 -5.36 -19.87
CA THR A 145 -17.09 -6.15 -20.99
C THR A 145 -16.18 -7.34 -21.29
N LEU A 146 -16.52 -8.14 -22.30
CA LEU A 146 -15.63 -9.21 -22.78
C LEU A 146 -14.27 -8.69 -23.29
N THR A 147 -14.15 -7.40 -23.61
CA THR A 147 -12.94 -6.80 -24.20
C THR A 147 -12.43 -5.57 -23.47
N ARG A 148 -13.14 -5.10 -22.42
CA ARG A 148 -12.76 -3.92 -21.64
C ARG A 148 -12.81 -4.22 -20.14
N ARG A 149 -11.84 -3.68 -19.42
CA ARG A 149 -11.76 -3.76 -17.96
C ARG A 149 -12.99 -3.12 -17.29
N PRO A 150 -13.34 -3.56 -16.07
CA PRO A 150 -14.33 -2.88 -15.25
C PRO A 150 -13.92 -1.43 -14.96
N ALA A 151 -14.88 -0.50 -14.99
CA ALA A 151 -14.63 0.93 -14.77
C ALA A 151 -14.94 1.37 -13.34
N PRO A 152 -14.23 2.39 -12.82
CA PRO A 152 -14.57 2.97 -11.52
C PRO A 152 -15.94 3.62 -11.45
N PRO A 153 -16.55 3.70 -10.25
CA PRO A 153 -17.79 4.43 -10.01
C PRO A 153 -17.74 5.89 -10.48
N ALA A 154 -18.89 6.43 -10.87
CA ALA A 154 -19.06 7.84 -11.18
C ALA A 154 -18.67 8.71 -9.97
N GLY A 155 -17.83 9.71 -10.20
CA GLY A 155 -17.31 10.58 -9.13
C GLY A 155 -16.04 10.06 -8.46
N THR A 156 -15.53 8.89 -8.84
CA THR A 156 -14.20 8.43 -8.40
C THR A 156 -13.11 9.32 -8.97
N VAL A 157 -12.19 9.80 -8.12
CA VAL A 157 -11.09 10.68 -8.54
C VAL A 157 -9.75 10.05 -8.19
N GLN A 158 -8.99 9.63 -9.20
CA GLN A 158 -7.64 9.08 -9.06
C GLN A 158 -6.60 10.17 -9.35
N ARG A 159 -5.58 10.32 -8.48
CA ARG A 159 -4.52 11.32 -8.62
C ARG A 159 -3.16 10.73 -8.24
N ARG A 160 -2.12 11.13 -8.97
CA ARG A 160 -0.72 10.85 -8.62
C ARG A 160 -0.30 11.79 -7.48
N LEU A 161 0.37 11.25 -6.47
CA LEU A 161 0.89 12.02 -5.34
C LEU A 161 2.39 12.29 -5.47
N THR A 162 3.16 11.30 -5.93
CA THR A 162 4.62 11.44 -6.04
C THR A 162 5.06 11.56 -7.50
N HIS A 163 6.03 12.45 -7.75
CA HIS A 163 6.62 12.70 -9.06
C HIS A 163 8.14 12.54 -8.98
N THR A 164 8.59 11.29 -9.01
CA THR A 164 9.98 10.90 -8.71
C THR A 164 10.80 10.57 -9.95
N THR A 165 10.20 10.63 -11.16
CA THR A 165 10.84 10.28 -12.43
C THR A 165 12.14 11.04 -12.72
N GLU A 166 12.26 12.26 -12.20
CA GLU A 166 13.45 13.11 -12.36
C GLU A 166 14.46 12.99 -11.21
N ARG A 167 14.14 12.25 -10.15
CA ARG A 167 15.06 12.05 -9.03
C ARG A 167 16.27 11.23 -9.47
N ARG A 168 17.39 11.42 -8.77
CA ARG A 168 18.61 10.61 -8.97
C ARG A 168 18.35 9.10 -8.87
N TYR A 169 17.43 8.72 -8.00
CA TYR A 169 16.93 7.35 -7.83
C TYR A 169 15.41 7.36 -7.98
N PRO A 170 14.88 7.21 -9.20
CA PRO A 170 13.45 7.25 -9.45
C PRO A 170 12.69 6.13 -8.74
N GLY A 171 11.43 6.42 -8.40
CA GLY A 171 10.45 5.46 -7.94
C GLY A 171 10.44 5.21 -6.44
N ILE A 172 9.24 4.84 -5.99
CA ILE A 172 8.99 4.18 -4.72
C ILE A 172 9.61 2.79 -4.79
N GLN A 173 10.51 2.51 -3.87
CA GLN A 173 11.40 1.35 -3.97
C GLN A 173 11.94 0.94 -2.60
N GLY A 174 12.55 -0.25 -2.58
CA GLY A 174 13.05 -0.89 -1.38
C GLY A 174 12.44 -2.27 -1.24
N VAL A 175 12.30 -2.74 -0.01
CA VAL A 175 11.52 -3.96 0.27
C VAL A 175 10.05 -3.74 -0.11
N ARG A 176 9.37 -4.84 -0.47
CA ARG A 176 7.93 -4.80 -0.74
C ARG A 176 7.20 -4.29 0.50
N HIS A 177 6.42 -3.24 0.33
CA HIS A 177 5.66 -2.60 1.39
C HIS A 177 4.38 -2.03 0.81
N TRP A 178 3.41 -1.82 1.69
CA TRP A 178 2.23 -1.04 1.37
C TRP A 178 2.39 0.38 1.89
N PRO A 179 1.86 1.39 1.19
CA PRO A 179 1.68 2.69 1.79
C PRO A 179 0.80 2.55 3.03
N ARG A 180 1.00 3.43 4.02
CA ARG A 180 0.17 3.46 5.23
C ARG A 180 -0.10 4.89 5.63
N SER A 181 -1.37 5.21 5.84
CA SER A 181 -1.76 6.52 6.36
C SER A 181 -1.63 6.59 7.89
N CYS A 182 -1.30 7.76 8.41
CA CYS A 182 -1.48 8.04 9.83
C CYS A 182 -2.98 8.03 10.19
N ALA A 183 -3.29 7.87 11.47
CA ALA A 183 -4.65 7.61 11.93
C ALA A 183 -5.66 8.73 11.58
N ASP A 184 -5.20 9.99 11.55
CA ASP A 184 -6.04 11.16 11.24
C ASP A 184 -6.16 11.46 9.73
N GLY A 185 -5.46 10.70 8.88
CA GLY A 185 -5.45 10.87 7.43
C GLY A 185 -4.59 12.03 6.92
N SER A 186 -3.84 12.73 7.78
CA SER A 186 -3.07 13.92 7.39
C SER A 186 -1.85 13.61 6.52
N CYS A 187 -1.31 12.40 6.59
CA CYS A 187 -0.19 11.94 5.77
C CYS A 187 -0.25 10.45 5.43
N ILE A 188 0.50 10.09 4.39
CA ILE A 188 0.69 8.73 3.88
C ILE A 188 2.19 8.47 3.86
N ALA A 189 2.62 7.43 4.57
CA ALA A 189 4.00 6.96 4.60
C ALA A 189 4.27 5.92 3.50
N PHE A 190 5.50 5.91 2.98
CA PHE A 190 6.02 5.00 1.96
C PHE A 190 7.56 4.92 2.01
N LEU A 191 8.16 3.99 1.27
CA LEU A 191 9.63 3.86 1.14
C LEU A 191 10.14 4.38 -0.20
N MET A 192 11.22 5.15 -0.17
CA MET A 192 11.90 5.68 -1.35
C MET A 192 13.38 5.90 -1.04
N ARG A 193 14.25 5.82 -2.07
CA ARG A 193 15.67 6.16 -1.89
C ARG A 193 15.88 7.66 -1.72
N ASP A 194 16.74 8.01 -0.77
CA ASP A 194 17.30 9.34 -0.64
C ASP A 194 18.47 9.57 -1.61
N ASP A 195 19.04 10.77 -1.61
CA ASP A 195 20.15 11.14 -2.50
C ASP A 195 21.48 10.44 -2.16
N GLN A 196 21.55 9.82 -0.98
CA GLN A 196 22.66 8.98 -0.52
C GLN A 196 22.45 7.51 -0.91
N ARG A 197 21.41 7.21 -1.69
CA ARG A 197 21.03 5.87 -2.19
C ARG A 197 20.40 4.97 -1.12
N HIS A 198 20.15 5.46 0.10
CA HIS A 198 19.55 4.64 1.14
C HIS A 198 18.02 4.66 1.04
N VAL A 199 17.39 3.50 1.20
CA VAL A 199 15.93 3.42 1.32
C VAL A 199 15.53 3.99 2.67
N GLN A 200 14.68 5.02 2.65
CA GLN A 200 14.22 5.71 3.86
C GLN A 200 12.70 5.73 3.92
N LEU A 201 12.15 6.04 5.09
CA LEU A 201 10.75 6.39 5.26
C LEU A 201 10.51 7.83 4.79
N TRP A 202 9.45 8.00 4.01
CA TRP A 202 8.96 9.29 3.55
C TRP A 202 7.47 9.40 3.84
N THR A 203 6.97 10.62 3.97
CA THR A 203 5.54 10.92 4.07
C THR A 203 5.12 11.98 3.06
N ILE A 204 3.87 11.93 2.61
CA ILE A 204 3.24 12.98 1.80
C ILE A 204 1.79 13.18 2.24
N GLY A 205 1.25 14.38 2.06
CA GLY A 205 -0.18 14.63 2.28
C GLY A 205 -1.05 13.94 1.23
N PRO A 206 -2.31 13.58 1.54
CA PRO A 206 -3.24 12.96 0.59
C PRO A 206 -3.69 13.91 -0.54
N GLU A 207 -3.51 15.23 -0.35
CA GLU A 207 -3.72 16.26 -1.38
C GLU A 207 -2.46 16.46 -2.24
N GLY A 208 -1.38 15.71 -1.99
CA GLY A 208 -0.09 15.84 -2.65
C GLY A 208 0.87 16.80 -1.94
N GLY A 209 1.73 17.47 -2.71
CA GLY A 209 2.79 18.34 -2.20
C GLY A 209 4.18 17.70 -2.27
N GLN A 210 5.13 18.25 -1.53
CA GLN A 210 6.49 17.71 -1.50
C GLN A 210 6.60 16.57 -0.48
N PRO A 211 7.13 15.39 -0.88
CA PRO A 211 7.46 14.34 0.08
C PRO A 211 8.43 14.82 1.15
N GLN A 212 8.13 14.51 2.41
CA GLN A 212 9.00 14.78 3.54
C GLN A 212 9.75 13.50 3.92
N GLN A 213 11.09 13.58 3.99
CA GLN A 213 11.92 12.49 4.48
C GLN A 213 11.77 12.38 6.00
N ILE A 214 11.43 11.20 6.50
CA ILE A 214 11.21 10.94 7.92
C ILE A 214 12.42 10.30 8.59
N THR A 215 13.16 9.46 7.87
CA THR A 215 14.39 8.84 8.37
C THR A 215 15.61 9.24 7.54
N GLN A 216 16.76 9.39 8.19
CA GLN A 216 18.02 9.80 7.56
C GLN A 216 19.17 8.87 8.02
N HIS A 217 18.97 7.57 7.85
CA HIS A 217 19.96 6.57 8.27
C HIS A 217 21.08 6.41 7.24
N PRO A 218 22.30 6.05 7.67
CA PRO A 218 23.39 5.64 6.77
C PRO A 218 23.22 4.18 6.25
N PHE A 219 22.00 3.65 6.33
CA PHE A 219 21.62 2.29 5.94
C PHE A 219 20.14 2.28 5.53
N ASP A 220 19.73 1.20 4.87
CA ASP A 220 18.37 1.03 4.38
C ASP A 220 17.38 0.71 5.51
N VAL A 221 16.19 1.30 5.44
CA VAL A 221 14.98 0.73 6.02
C VAL A 221 14.68 -0.57 5.27
N ALA A 222 14.69 -1.67 6.02
CA ALA A 222 14.78 -3.03 5.49
C ALA A 222 13.52 -3.86 5.75
N SER A 223 12.39 -3.27 6.13
CA SER A 223 11.11 -3.98 6.29
C SER A 223 9.92 -3.14 5.84
N ALA A 224 8.76 -3.80 5.73
CA ALA A 224 7.49 -3.08 5.87
C ALA A 224 7.42 -2.40 7.25
N PHE A 225 6.55 -1.41 7.38
CA PHE A 225 6.46 -0.55 8.55
C PHE A 225 5.01 -0.44 9.06
N SER A 226 4.85 0.02 10.28
CA SER A 226 3.54 0.26 10.90
C SER A 226 3.52 1.55 11.69
N TRP A 227 2.36 2.20 11.70
CA TRP A 227 2.10 3.36 12.54
C TRP A 227 1.74 2.93 13.96
N SER A 228 2.12 3.74 14.94
CA SER A 228 1.53 3.69 16.27
C SER A 228 0.01 3.90 16.15
N PRO A 229 -0.80 3.35 17.08
CA PRO A 229 -2.25 3.61 17.10
C PRO A 229 -2.61 5.11 17.21
N ALA A 230 -1.71 5.93 17.78
CA ALA A 230 -1.86 7.38 17.85
C ALA A 230 -1.50 8.09 16.53
N GLY A 231 -0.78 7.44 15.61
CA GLY A 231 -0.42 8.00 14.30
C GLY A 231 0.77 8.97 14.32
N ASP A 232 1.60 8.95 15.35
CA ASP A 232 2.71 9.89 15.57
C ASP A 232 4.11 9.25 15.47
N VAL A 233 4.16 7.91 15.48
CA VAL A 233 5.40 7.11 15.43
C VAL A 233 5.29 6.03 14.37
N ILE A 234 6.39 5.75 13.68
CA ILE A 234 6.49 4.64 12.72
C ILE A 234 7.52 3.62 13.22
N ALA A 235 7.13 2.35 13.28
CA ALA A 235 7.99 1.21 13.58
C ALA A 235 8.42 0.49 12.30
N TYR A 236 9.69 0.11 12.25
CA TYR A 236 10.31 -0.55 11.10
C TYR A 236 11.58 -1.29 11.54
N ILE A 237 12.18 -2.05 10.63
CA ILE A 237 13.46 -2.71 10.82
C ILE A 237 14.50 -2.00 9.97
N ALA A 238 15.64 -1.70 10.57
CA ALA A 238 16.82 -1.17 9.89
C ALA A 238 18.07 -1.64 10.65
N ASP A 239 19.19 -1.82 9.96
CA ASP A 239 20.46 -2.27 10.55
C ASP A 239 20.31 -3.45 11.53
N GLY A 240 19.54 -4.47 11.11
CA GLY A 240 19.30 -5.69 11.89
C GLY A 240 18.61 -5.46 13.25
N SER A 241 17.86 -4.36 13.40
CA SER A 241 17.24 -3.96 14.66
C SER A 241 15.84 -3.41 14.44
N VAL A 242 14.98 -3.50 15.45
CA VAL A 242 13.70 -2.77 15.48
C VAL A 242 13.99 -1.31 15.83
N PHE A 243 13.45 -0.41 15.03
CA PHE A 243 13.49 1.03 15.22
C PHE A 243 12.08 1.60 15.33
N VAL A 244 12.00 2.75 15.99
CA VAL A 244 10.85 3.66 15.91
C VAL A 244 11.32 5.05 15.51
N THR A 245 10.52 5.77 14.75
CA THR A 245 10.76 7.18 14.43
C THR A 245 9.53 8.02 14.72
N ARG A 246 9.72 9.08 15.50
CA ARG A 246 8.70 10.11 15.73
C ARG A 246 8.63 11.03 14.52
N VAL A 247 7.45 11.15 13.93
CA VAL A 247 7.27 11.88 12.66
C VAL A 247 7.45 13.39 12.83
N ALA A 248 6.93 13.95 13.92
CA ALA A 248 6.93 15.40 14.16
C ALA A 248 8.33 16.04 14.19
N ASN A 249 9.33 15.32 14.70
CA ASN A 249 10.70 15.81 14.85
C ASN A 249 11.75 14.90 14.22
N GLN A 250 11.33 13.88 13.46
CA GLN A 250 12.20 12.95 12.72
C GLN A 250 13.23 12.24 13.62
N THR A 251 12.95 12.11 14.92
CA THR A 251 13.86 11.47 15.87
C THR A 251 13.68 9.97 15.86
N SER A 252 14.76 9.23 15.66
CA SER A 252 14.76 7.78 15.58
C SER A 252 15.38 7.15 16.83
N GLU A 253 14.77 6.09 17.33
CA GLU A 253 15.24 5.31 18.46
C GLU A 253 15.39 3.84 18.05
N ARG A 254 16.51 3.22 18.44
CA ARG A 254 16.73 1.79 18.25
C ARG A 254 16.24 1.05 19.49
N LEU A 255 15.26 0.15 19.33
CA LEU A 255 14.64 -0.57 20.45
C LEU A 255 15.28 -1.92 20.75
N THR A 256 15.95 -2.53 19.78
CA THR A 256 16.66 -3.80 19.98
C THR A 256 18.12 -3.67 19.64
N MET A 257 18.99 -4.32 20.41
CA MET A 257 20.41 -4.41 20.05
C MET A 257 20.59 -5.17 18.73
N PRO A 258 21.49 -4.72 17.84
CA PRO A 258 21.90 -5.54 16.71
C PRO A 258 22.56 -6.80 17.27
N ILE A 259 22.14 -7.97 16.78
CA ILE A 259 22.85 -9.20 17.12
C ILE A 259 24.22 -9.07 16.47
N GLY A 260 25.27 -9.14 17.31
CA GLY A 260 26.64 -8.91 16.89
C GLY A 260 26.97 -9.70 15.62
N ARG A 261 27.67 -9.07 14.68
CA ARG A 261 28.20 -9.72 13.48
C ARG A 261 29.29 -10.71 13.89
N SER A 262 28.93 -11.85 14.46
CA SER A 262 29.88 -12.95 14.62
C SER A 262 30.22 -13.45 13.23
N VAL A 263 31.52 -13.45 12.91
CA VAL A 263 32.10 -13.80 11.60
C VAL A 263 31.75 -15.23 11.14
N GLU A 264 31.14 -16.03 12.02
CA GLU A 264 30.84 -17.46 11.83
C GLU A 264 29.34 -17.80 11.81
N ALA A 265 28.44 -16.82 11.98
CA ALA A 265 26.98 -17.08 11.97
C ALA A 265 26.36 -16.58 10.66
N ASP A 266 25.47 -17.39 10.08
CA ASP A 266 24.55 -16.93 9.02
C ASP A 266 23.95 -15.59 9.45
N HIS A 267 24.26 -14.52 8.72
CA HIS A 267 23.92 -13.13 9.07
C HIS A 267 22.41 -12.87 9.22
N GLU A 268 21.57 -13.82 8.80
CA GLU A 268 20.11 -13.80 8.91
C GLU A 268 19.58 -14.46 10.19
N LEU A 269 20.41 -15.20 10.92
CA LEU A 269 19.96 -15.92 12.10
C LEU A 269 19.86 -14.96 13.30
N GLY A 270 18.66 -14.84 13.83
CA GLY A 270 18.32 -13.97 14.96
C GLY A 270 18.07 -12.51 14.60
N THR A 271 18.42 -12.02 13.41
CA THR A 271 18.09 -10.64 13.01
C THR A 271 16.59 -10.50 12.75
N PRO A 272 15.97 -9.34 13.09
CA PRO A 272 14.58 -9.08 12.73
C PRO A 272 14.38 -9.21 11.22
N ARG A 273 13.37 -9.97 10.83
CA ARG A 273 13.09 -10.26 9.43
C ARG A 273 12.21 -9.19 8.77
N PRO A 274 12.32 -8.98 7.45
CA PRO A 274 11.65 -7.88 6.75
C PRO A 274 10.11 -7.94 6.69
N GLU A 275 9.48 -9.08 7.01
CA GLU A 275 8.07 -9.31 6.69
C GLU A 275 7.08 -8.63 7.65
N ALA A 276 7.39 -8.53 8.95
CA ALA A 276 6.44 -7.99 9.93
C ALA A 276 7.12 -7.23 11.08
N CYS A 277 6.68 -5.99 11.25
CA CYS A 277 6.98 -5.13 12.40
C CYS A 277 5.72 -4.31 12.71
N VAL A 278 4.96 -4.73 13.72
CA VAL A 278 3.60 -4.20 13.98
C VAL A 278 3.44 -3.74 15.41
N PHE A 279 2.93 -2.52 15.59
CA PHE A 279 2.50 -2.04 16.90
C PHE A 279 1.33 -2.87 17.45
N ALA A 280 1.36 -3.14 18.74
CA ALA A 280 0.19 -3.59 19.48
C ALA A 280 -0.90 -2.50 19.46
N PRO A 281 -2.19 -2.86 19.54
CA PRO A 281 -3.29 -1.89 19.54
C PRO A 281 -3.23 -0.84 20.66
N ASP A 282 -2.55 -1.14 21.78
CA ASP A 282 -2.34 -0.21 22.89
C ASP A 282 -1.13 0.71 22.71
N GLY A 283 -0.32 0.51 21.66
CA GLY A 283 0.88 1.28 21.33
C GLY A 283 2.10 1.02 22.22
N LYS A 284 2.01 0.10 23.20
CA LYS A 284 3.06 -0.10 24.22
C LYS A 284 4.14 -1.09 23.80
N SER A 285 3.88 -1.87 22.76
CA SER A 285 4.80 -2.89 22.30
C SER A 285 4.74 -3.08 20.80
N ILE A 286 5.81 -3.66 20.24
CA ILE A 286 5.93 -4.00 18.83
C ILE A 286 6.22 -5.49 18.71
N ALA A 287 5.42 -6.18 17.91
CA ALA A 287 5.66 -7.56 17.51
C ALA A 287 6.48 -7.62 16.22
N TYR A 288 7.48 -8.50 16.18
CA TYR A 288 8.35 -8.68 15.03
C TYR A 288 8.85 -10.14 14.94
N VAL A 289 9.33 -10.55 13.77
CA VAL A 289 9.75 -11.95 13.53
C VAL A 289 11.28 -12.07 13.50
N ARG A 290 11.82 -13.15 14.06
CA ARG A 290 13.24 -13.55 13.92
C ARG A 290 13.35 -15.04 13.60
N SER A 291 14.39 -15.41 12.87
CA SER A 291 14.79 -16.81 12.68
C SER A 291 15.57 -17.30 13.91
N VAL A 292 15.12 -18.38 14.55
CA VAL A 292 15.76 -18.99 15.72
C VAL A 292 16.23 -20.39 15.38
N LYS A 293 17.51 -20.69 15.64
CA LYS A 293 18.05 -22.04 15.50
C LYS A 293 17.77 -22.85 16.76
N THR A 294 17.22 -24.04 16.56
CA THR A 294 16.94 -25.05 17.58
C THR A 294 17.73 -26.32 17.24
N SER A 295 17.62 -27.38 18.07
CA SER A 295 18.20 -28.70 17.74
C SER A 295 17.62 -29.29 16.45
N ASP A 296 16.37 -28.96 16.13
CA ASP A 296 15.58 -29.62 15.10
C ASP A 296 15.47 -28.79 13.81
N GLY A 297 16.16 -27.66 13.73
CA GLY A 297 16.15 -26.77 12.56
C GLY A 297 16.06 -25.28 12.91
N VAL A 298 15.86 -24.46 11.87
CA VAL A 298 15.69 -23.01 11.98
C VAL A 298 14.22 -22.67 11.76
N TYR A 299 13.63 -21.97 12.72
CA TYR A 299 12.20 -21.64 12.71
C TYR A 299 11.99 -20.13 12.90
N ASN A 300 10.99 -19.58 12.21
CA ASN A 300 10.55 -18.21 12.45
C ASN A 300 9.73 -18.15 13.75
N GLN A 301 10.11 -17.24 14.65
CA GLN A 301 9.44 -17.03 15.93
C GLN A 301 9.03 -15.56 16.06
N VAL A 302 7.92 -15.31 16.76
CA VAL A 302 7.42 -13.96 17.05
C VAL A 302 8.03 -13.49 18.37
N PHE A 303 8.59 -12.29 18.35
CA PHE A 303 9.15 -11.60 19.49
C PHE A 303 8.38 -10.30 19.73
N VAL A 304 8.48 -9.78 20.96
CA VAL A 304 7.87 -8.52 21.35
C VAL A 304 8.92 -7.65 22.02
N VAL A 305 8.99 -6.38 21.63
CA VAL A 305 9.80 -5.35 22.30
C VAL A 305 8.87 -4.28 22.87
N GLN A 306 9.19 -3.78 24.06
CA GLN A 306 8.45 -2.69 24.69
C GLN A 306 8.85 -1.35 24.07
N VAL A 307 7.89 -0.45 23.92
CA VAL A 307 8.11 0.92 23.46
C VAL A 307 7.96 1.85 24.66
N ALA A 308 9.07 2.37 25.14
CA ALA A 308 9.07 3.42 26.16
C ALA A 308 9.25 4.77 25.46
N LEU A 309 8.19 5.25 24.79
CA LEU A 309 8.21 6.61 24.25
C LEU A 309 8.33 7.56 25.45
N GLY A 310 9.47 8.25 25.59
CA GLY A 310 9.59 9.35 26.53
C GLY A 310 8.53 10.41 26.25
N GLU A 311 7.88 10.92 27.30
CA GLU A 311 6.98 12.08 27.25
C GLU A 311 7.66 13.30 26.60
#